data_AF-A0A1A8KMR1-F1
#
_entry.id   AF-A0A1A8KMR1-F1
#
_cell.length_a   1.000
_cell.length_b   1.000
_cell.length_c   1.000
_cell.angle_alpha   90.00
_cell.angle_beta   90.00
_cell.angle_gamma   90.00
#
_symmetry.space_group_name_H-M   'P 1'
#
loop_
_entity.id
_entity.type
_entity.pdbx_description
1 polymer ?
#
loop_
_entity_poly.entity_id
_entity_poly.type
_entity_poly.pdbx_seq_one_letter_code
_entity_poly.pdbx_strand_id
1 'polypeptide(L)'
;SACPSPSLSGWSFGHHGAQHNTLTAETQPQPRGGKMEHRDADFNILLATDSYKVTHYKQYPPNTSKMYSYFECREKRTDSTKSRKVKYDQTVFYGLQYILHKYLKGKVVTPEKIQEAKEVYREHFQDDVFNEKGWNYILEKYDGHLPIEIKAVPEGSVIPRGNVLFTVENTDPECYWLTNWVETILVQIWYPITVATNSREQKKILAKYLLETSGSLEGLEYKLHDFGYRGVSSQETAGIGASAHLVNFKGTDTVAGIGVIKKYYGTKDPVPGFSVPAAEHSTITAWGKDHEKDAFEHIMKQFPNVPVSIVSDSYDIYNACEKIWGEDLRALIETRSADAPLVIRPDSGNPLDTVLKVLEILGKKFPVQENSKGYKVLPPYIRVIQGDGVDINTLQEIVEGMKQHRWSIENISFGSGGALLQKLTRDLLNCSFKCSYVVTNGLGVNVFKDPVADPNKRSKKGRLSLHRKSNGDFVTLEEGKGDLEEYGEDLLHTVFYNGEIVKTYTFDDVRDNAKLKEGELEELLH
;
A
#
# COMPACT_ATOMS: atom_id res chain seq x y z
N SER A 1 44.33 51.61 23.47
CA SER A 1 43.68 52.53 24.43
C SER A 1 42.22 52.08 24.55
N ALA A 2 41.98 51.00 25.28
CA ALA A 2 41.67 50.95 26.72
C ALA A 2 40.14 51.07 26.96
N CYS A 3 39.56 49.93 27.36
CA CYS A 3 38.23 49.67 27.91
C CYS A 3 37.96 50.52 29.20
N PRO A 4 36.90 50.30 30.03
CA PRO A 4 35.86 49.24 30.01
C PRO A 4 34.44 49.65 30.48
N SER A 5 33.57 48.64 30.49
CA SER A 5 32.39 48.45 31.34
C SER A 5 32.64 48.67 32.84
N PRO A 6 31.56 48.71 33.65
CA PRO A 6 31.45 47.66 34.66
C PRO A 6 30.03 47.12 34.90
N SER A 7 30.04 45.98 35.57
CA SER A 7 28.97 45.08 36.01
C SER A 7 28.62 45.26 37.52
N LEU A 8 27.69 44.41 38.00
CA LEU A 8 27.36 44.04 39.40
C LEU A 8 26.43 45.03 40.12
N SER A 9 25.49 44.69 41.01
CA SER A 9 25.07 43.51 41.80
C SER A 9 23.68 43.89 42.39
N GLY A 10 22.69 43.04 42.66
CA GLY A 10 22.71 41.87 43.54
C GLY A 10 22.37 42.27 44.99
N TRP A 11 21.10 42.27 45.42
CA TRP A 11 20.71 42.28 46.85
C TRP A 11 19.43 41.46 47.11
N SER A 12 19.52 40.66 48.18
CA SER A 12 18.54 39.72 48.73
C SER A 12 18.21 40.05 50.20
N PHE A 13 17.28 39.29 50.79
CA PHE A 13 16.82 39.19 52.21
C PHE A 13 15.70 40.15 52.65
N GLY A 14 14.69 39.76 53.45
CA GLY A 14 14.36 38.53 54.21
C GLY A 14 12.85 38.55 54.61
N HIS A 15 12.14 37.42 54.70
CA HIS A 15 11.91 36.54 55.87
C HIS A 15 11.09 37.09 57.05
N HIS A 16 9.85 36.57 57.21
CA HIS A 16 9.11 36.17 58.44
C HIS A 16 7.83 35.43 57.93
N GLY A 17 7.54 34.14 58.17
CA GLY A 17 7.20 33.45 59.43
C GLY A 17 5.75 33.79 59.83
N ALA A 18 4.76 32.90 60.05
CA ALA A 18 4.60 31.45 60.09
C ALA A 18 3.07 31.13 60.08
N GLN A 19 2.65 29.92 59.69
CA GLN A 19 1.79 28.99 60.47
C GLN A 19 1.10 27.90 59.62
N HIS A 20 1.21 26.68 60.19
CA HIS A 20 0.60 25.37 59.92
C HIS A 20 -0.69 25.25 59.08
N ASN A 21 -0.69 24.28 58.17
CA ASN A 21 -1.48 23.06 58.38
C ASN A 21 -0.96 21.87 57.57
N THR A 22 -0.78 20.76 58.28
CA THR A 22 -0.39 19.42 57.85
C THR A 22 -1.49 18.73 57.05
N LEU A 23 -1.12 18.00 56.00
CA LEU A 23 -1.74 16.72 55.61
C LEU A 23 -0.72 15.88 54.83
N THR A 24 -0.48 14.69 55.37
CA THR A 24 0.46 13.65 54.96
C THR A 24 -0.01 12.88 53.72
N ALA A 25 0.89 12.61 52.79
CA ALA A 25 0.81 11.42 51.93
C ALA A 25 2.22 10.99 51.50
N GLU A 26 2.57 9.77 51.90
CA GLU A 26 3.84 9.10 51.64
C GLU A 26 4.05 8.89 50.13
N THR A 27 5.26 9.14 49.65
CA THR A 27 5.69 8.85 48.28
C THR A 27 6.46 7.53 48.27
N GLN A 28 5.89 6.49 47.64
CA GLN A 28 6.64 5.32 47.18
C GLN A 28 6.98 5.47 45.69
N PRO A 29 8.15 4.98 45.22
CA PRO A 29 8.59 5.15 43.85
C PRO A 29 7.88 4.18 42.89
N GLN A 30 7.36 4.69 41.78
CA GLN A 30 6.79 3.86 40.71
C GLN A 30 7.87 3.10 39.94
N PRO A 31 7.65 1.82 39.57
CA PRO A 31 8.51 1.12 38.63
C PRO A 31 8.24 1.62 37.20
N ARG A 32 9.31 1.76 36.41
CA ARG A 32 9.24 2.11 34.98
C ARG A 32 8.46 1.02 34.23
N GLY A 33 7.21 1.32 33.90
CA GLY A 33 6.37 0.46 33.05
C GLY A 33 6.89 0.45 31.61
N GLY A 34 7.22 -0.74 31.11
CA GLY A 34 7.37 -0.99 29.68
C GLY A 34 6.06 -0.65 28.97
N LYS A 35 6.15 0.00 27.81
CA LYS A 35 4.99 0.29 26.96
C LYS A 35 4.35 -1.04 26.54
N MET A 36 3.22 -1.40 27.14
CA MET A 36 2.32 -2.42 26.58
C MET A 36 1.86 -1.90 25.21
N GLU A 37 2.21 -2.60 24.14
CA GLU A 37 1.55 -2.44 22.85
C GLU A 37 0.07 -2.81 23.04
N HIS A 38 -0.84 -1.84 22.98
CA HIS A 38 -2.28 -2.09 22.87
C HIS A 38 -2.54 -2.88 21.57
N ARG A 39 -2.71 -4.20 21.70
CA ARG A 39 -3.27 -5.05 20.64
C ARG A 39 -4.77 -4.78 20.53
N ASP A 40 -5.35 -4.98 19.35
CA ASP A 40 -6.82 -5.07 19.21
C ASP A 40 -7.27 -6.22 20.10
N ALA A 41 -7.93 -5.90 21.23
CA ALA A 41 -8.36 -6.87 22.22
C ALA A 41 -9.36 -7.90 21.65
N ASP A 42 -9.95 -7.60 20.48
CA ASP A 42 -11.06 -8.34 19.90
C ASP A 42 -10.66 -9.38 18.84
N PHE A 43 -9.38 -9.46 18.41
CA PHE A 43 -8.99 -10.42 17.36
C PHE A 43 -8.67 -11.81 17.91
N ASN A 44 -9.39 -12.84 17.44
CA ASN A 44 -9.14 -14.25 17.73
C ASN A 44 -8.68 -15.03 16.48
N ILE A 45 -7.41 -15.45 16.44
CA ILE A 45 -6.83 -16.19 15.29
C ILE A 45 -7.48 -17.57 15.10
N LEU A 46 -8.08 -18.13 16.15
CA LEU A 46 -8.82 -19.39 16.07
C LEU A 46 -10.16 -19.21 15.34
N LEU A 47 -10.63 -17.98 15.11
CA LEU A 47 -11.83 -17.66 14.32
C LEU A 47 -11.48 -17.01 12.97
N ALA A 48 -10.20 -16.81 12.67
CA ALA A 48 -9.70 -16.10 11.48
C ALA A 48 -9.25 -17.06 10.37
N THR A 49 -10.01 -18.13 10.15
CA THR A 49 -9.77 -19.14 9.12
C THR A 49 -11.06 -19.46 8.40
N ASP A 50 -10.98 -19.95 7.16
CA ASP A 50 -12.15 -20.54 6.52
C ASP A 50 -12.60 -21.80 7.28
N SER A 51 -13.91 -21.96 7.48
CA SER A 51 -14.48 -23.01 8.34
C SER A 51 -13.97 -24.42 8.01
N TYR A 52 -13.87 -24.78 6.73
CA TYR A 52 -13.41 -26.13 6.34
C TYR A 52 -12.02 -26.48 6.90
N LYS A 53 -11.14 -25.49 7.11
CA LYS A 53 -9.79 -25.67 7.70
C LYS A 53 -9.83 -26.15 9.14
N VAL A 54 -10.92 -25.87 9.88
CA VAL A 54 -11.14 -26.37 11.24
C VAL A 54 -11.08 -27.90 11.31
N THR A 55 -11.48 -28.56 10.23
CA THR A 55 -11.54 -30.03 10.16
C THR A 55 -10.32 -30.68 9.51
N HIS A 56 -9.40 -29.90 8.93
CA HIS A 56 -8.29 -30.43 8.11
C HIS A 56 -7.30 -31.30 8.89
N TYR A 57 -7.12 -31.06 10.19
CA TYR A 57 -6.26 -31.89 11.02
C TYR A 57 -6.69 -33.37 11.02
N LYS A 58 -7.97 -33.68 10.78
CA LYS A 58 -8.49 -35.05 10.63
C LYS A 58 -8.34 -35.63 9.21
N GLN A 59 -7.93 -34.82 8.24
CA GLN A 59 -7.91 -35.18 6.82
C GLN A 59 -6.50 -35.46 6.28
N TYR A 60 -5.49 -34.84 6.88
CA TYR A 60 -4.11 -35.09 6.50
C TYR A 60 -3.74 -36.57 6.73
N PRO A 61 -2.79 -37.12 5.95
CA PRO A 61 -2.34 -38.49 6.15
C PRO A 61 -1.91 -38.73 7.61
N PRO A 62 -2.24 -39.91 8.20
CA PRO A 62 -1.69 -40.29 9.49
C PRO A 62 -0.15 -40.21 9.49
N ASN A 63 0.44 -39.86 10.63
CA ASN A 63 1.88 -39.70 10.82
C ASN A 63 2.52 -38.61 9.94
N THR A 64 1.75 -37.58 9.52
CA THR A 64 2.32 -36.35 8.97
C THR A 64 2.95 -35.52 10.08
N SER A 65 4.23 -35.18 9.92
CA SER A 65 5.01 -34.38 10.88
C SER A 65 5.44 -33.02 10.32
N LYS A 66 5.35 -32.82 9.01
CA LYS A 66 5.63 -31.52 8.38
C LYS A 66 4.67 -31.24 7.24
N MET A 67 4.20 -30.01 7.22
CA MET A 67 3.47 -29.39 6.12
C MET A 67 4.23 -28.13 5.71
N TYR A 68 4.58 -28.06 4.43
CA TYR A 68 5.27 -26.94 3.82
C TYR A 68 4.44 -26.41 2.66
N SER A 69 4.14 -25.12 2.73
CA SER A 69 3.33 -24.41 1.75
C SER A 69 4.04 -23.15 1.27
N TYR A 70 3.59 -22.63 0.14
CA TYR A 70 4.15 -21.43 -0.47
C TYR A 70 3.06 -20.55 -1.07
N PHE A 71 3.41 -19.29 -1.29
CA PHE A 71 2.59 -18.31 -1.99
C PHE A 71 3.29 -17.82 -3.25
N GLU A 72 2.51 -17.62 -4.30
CA GLU A 72 2.94 -17.04 -5.58
C GLU A 72 1.83 -16.19 -6.20
N CYS A 73 2.22 -15.24 -7.04
CA CYS A 73 1.33 -14.68 -8.06
C CYS A 73 1.50 -15.52 -9.33
N ARG A 74 0.67 -16.55 -9.52
CA ARG A 74 0.83 -17.57 -10.59
C ARG A 74 1.00 -16.95 -11.95
N GLU A 75 1.74 -17.55 -12.86
CA GLU A 75 1.67 -17.15 -14.26
C GLU A 75 0.30 -17.57 -14.86
N LYS A 76 -0.23 -16.76 -15.78
CA LYS A 76 -1.39 -17.15 -16.58
C LYS A 76 -0.97 -17.13 -18.04
N ARG A 77 -1.09 -18.28 -18.73
CA ARG A 77 -0.87 -18.32 -20.19
C ARG A 77 -1.80 -17.30 -20.83
N THR A 78 -1.22 -16.37 -21.57
CA THR A 78 -1.97 -15.31 -22.25
C THR A 78 -2.97 -15.94 -23.21
N ASP A 79 -4.24 -15.64 -23.00
CA ASP A 79 -5.27 -15.89 -24.00
C ASP A 79 -5.08 -14.85 -25.10
N SER A 80 -4.58 -15.27 -26.26
CA SER A 80 -4.29 -14.40 -27.40
C SER A 80 -5.54 -13.66 -27.93
N THR A 81 -6.74 -14.07 -27.49
CA THR A 81 -8.01 -13.45 -27.86
C THR A 81 -8.43 -12.28 -26.96
N LYS A 82 -7.79 -12.09 -25.80
CA LYS A 82 -8.08 -10.99 -24.86
C LYS A 82 -6.89 -10.03 -24.80
N SER A 83 -6.89 -9.00 -25.64
CA SER A 83 -5.92 -7.91 -25.55
C SER A 83 -6.20 -7.09 -24.28
N ARG A 84 -5.38 -7.29 -23.23
CA ARG A 84 -5.25 -6.28 -22.17
C ARG A 84 -4.25 -5.24 -22.66
N LYS A 85 -4.62 -3.96 -22.58
CA LYS A 85 -3.71 -2.84 -22.90
C LYS A 85 -2.49 -2.84 -21.97
N VAL A 86 -2.69 -3.21 -20.70
CA VAL A 86 -1.62 -3.34 -19.69
C VAL A 86 -1.49 -4.78 -19.21
N LYS A 87 -0.25 -5.28 -19.19
CA LYS A 87 0.10 -6.60 -18.67
C LYS A 87 0.74 -6.47 -17.29
N TYR A 88 0.45 -7.42 -16.42
CA TYR A 88 1.04 -7.53 -15.10
C TYR A 88 2.04 -8.68 -15.11
N ASP A 89 3.22 -8.45 -15.66
CA ASP A 89 4.24 -9.50 -15.81
C ASP A 89 5.09 -9.67 -14.53
N GLN A 90 5.17 -8.62 -13.72
CA GLN A 90 5.84 -8.59 -12.42
C GLN A 90 4.89 -8.08 -11.34
N THR A 91 5.20 -8.39 -10.08
CA THR A 91 4.45 -7.94 -8.91
C THR A 91 5.37 -7.31 -7.88
N VAL A 92 4.86 -6.34 -7.14
CA VAL A 92 5.53 -5.73 -5.98
C VAL A 92 5.12 -6.51 -4.75
N PHE A 93 6.07 -7.19 -4.10
CA PHE A 93 5.79 -7.90 -2.84
C PHE A 93 5.73 -6.91 -1.68
N TYR A 94 4.56 -6.72 -1.07
CA TYR A 94 4.36 -5.77 0.03
C TYR A 94 3.18 -6.19 0.92
N GLY A 95 3.27 -5.96 2.23
CA GLY A 95 2.17 -6.12 3.17
C GLY A 95 2.25 -7.34 4.11
N LEU A 96 3.27 -8.19 3.98
CA LEU A 96 3.40 -9.37 4.84
C LEU A 96 3.67 -8.94 6.29
N GLN A 97 4.61 -8.01 6.49
CA GLN A 97 5.01 -7.48 7.77
C GLN A 97 3.82 -6.91 8.56
N TYR A 98 2.89 -6.24 7.89
CA TYR A 98 1.62 -5.83 8.50
C TYR A 98 0.87 -7.01 9.12
N ILE A 99 0.67 -8.09 8.35
CA ILE A 99 -0.05 -9.28 8.79
C ILE A 99 0.70 -9.96 9.96
N LEU A 100 2.03 -10.08 9.85
CA LEU A 100 2.86 -10.66 10.92
C LEU A 100 2.71 -9.88 12.23
N HIS A 101 2.85 -8.56 12.17
CA HIS A 101 2.77 -7.69 13.35
C HIS A 101 1.38 -7.64 13.97
N LYS A 102 0.33 -7.58 13.15
CA LYS A 102 -1.03 -7.38 13.64
C LYS A 102 -1.66 -8.68 14.12
N TYR A 103 -1.38 -9.80 13.46
CA TYR A 103 -2.18 -11.02 13.61
C TYR A 103 -1.42 -12.25 14.09
N LEU A 104 -0.11 -12.37 13.81
CA LEU A 104 0.62 -13.62 14.08
C LEU A 104 1.62 -13.54 15.23
N LYS A 105 2.21 -12.37 15.49
CA LYS A 105 3.28 -12.24 16.48
C LYS A 105 2.80 -12.37 17.93
N GLY A 106 3.67 -12.94 18.76
CA GLY A 106 3.51 -13.07 20.20
C GLY A 106 2.46 -14.11 20.62
N LYS A 107 1.99 -13.98 21.86
CA LYS A 107 0.89 -14.80 22.42
C LYS A 107 -0.43 -14.51 21.73
N VAL A 108 -0.82 -15.32 20.76
CA VAL A 108 -2.07 -15.16 19.98
C VAL A 108 -3.15 -16.15 20.41
N VAL A 109 -2.77 -17.21 21.12
CA VAL A 109 -3.66 -18.22 21.72
C VAL A 109 -3.79 -17.96 23.22
N THR A 110 -5.01 -17.99 23.75
CA THR A 110 -5.30 -17.90 25.20
C THR A 110 -6.44 -18.88 25.56
N PRO A 111 -6.62 -19.25 26.85
CA PRO A 111 -7.73 -20.10 27.27
C PRO A 111 -9.09 -19.57 26.79
N GLU A 112 -9.32 -18.27 26.90
CA GLU A 112 -10.57 -17.60 26.53
C GLU A 112 -10.84 -17.72 25.02
N LYS A 113 -9.80 -17.52 24.20
CA LYS A 113 -9.89 -17.66 22.74
C LYS A 113 -10.18 -19.09 22.31
N ILE A 114 -9.62 -20.08 23.00
CA ILE A 114 -9.89 -21.50 22.74
C ILE A 114 -11.34 -21.83 23.07
N GLN A 115 -11.82 -21.38 24.24
CA GLN A 115 -13.18 -21.64 24.69
C GLN A 115 -14.20 -20.98 23.76
N GLU A 116 -14.00 -19.71 23.40
CA GLU A 116 -14.84 -18.99 22.44
C GLU A 116 -14.89 -19.72 21.09
N ALA A 117 -13.73 -20.09 20.53
CA ALA A 117 -13.67 -20.79 19.25
C ALA A 117 -14.39 -22.14 19.30
N LYS A 118 -14.24 -22.89 20.40
CA LYS A 118 -14.95 -24.15 20.61
C LYS A 118 -16.47 -23.97 20.61
N GLU A 119 -16.97 -22.97 21.32
CA GLU A 119 -18.40 -22.66 21.39
C GLU A 119 -18.95 -22.25 20.02
N VAL A 120 -18.27 -21.32 19.35
CA VAL A 120 -18.64 -20.87 17.99
C VAL A 120 -18.66 -22.04 17.02
N TYR A 121 -17.62 -22.89 17.02
CA TYR A 121 -17.54 -23.99 16.08
C TYR A 121 -18.51 -25.13 16.39
N ARG A 122 -18.80 -25.40 17.66
CA ARG A 122 -19.85 -26.35 18.04
C ARG A 122 -21.19 -25.95 17.42
N GLU A 123 -21.57 -24.69 17.54
CA GLU A 123 -22.82 -24.19 16.94
C GLU A 123 -22.73 -24.12 15.41
N HIS A 124 -21.61 -23.66 14.87
CA HIS A 124 -21.44 -23.51 13.42
C HIS A 124 -21.50 -24.86 12.67
N PHE A 125 -20.91 -25.91 13.24
CA PHE A 125 -20.88 -27.25 12.65
C PHE A 125 -21.98 -28.17 13.14
N GLN A 126 -22.65 -27.83 14.25
CA GLN A 126 -23.54 -28.74 14.99
C GLN A 126 -22.81 -30.06 15.36
N ASP A 127 -21.50 -29.98 15.61
CA ASP A 127 -20.60 -31.10 15.94
C ASP A 127 -19.33 -30.60 16.67
N ASP A 128 -18.69 -31.47 17.45
CA ASP A 128 -17.45 -31.19 18.19
C ASP A 128 -16.19 -31.45 17.33
N VAL A 129 -16.12 -30.82 16.14
CA VAL A 129 -15.00 -31.02 15.21
C VAL A 129 -13.73 -30.25 15.55
N PHE A 130 -13.81 -29.18 16.35
CA PHE A 130 -12.71 -28.26 16.62
C PHE A 130 -11.49 -28.94 17.28
N ASN A 131 -10.28 -28.63 16.82
CA ASN A 131 -9.03 -29.19 17.35
C ASN A 131 -8.60 -28.52 18.66
N GLU A 132 -9.44 -28.60 19.69
CA GLU A 132 -9.16 -28.02 21.01
C GLU A 132 -7.83 -28.51 21.60
N LYS A 133 -7.51 -29.80 21.41
CA LYS A 133 -6.25 -30.38 21.91
C LYS A 133 -5.03 -29.76 21.24
N GLY A 134 -5.03 -29.61 19.91
CA GLY A 134 -3.92 -28.99 19.19
C GLY A 134 -3.71 -27.52 19.58
N TRP A 135 -4.80 -26.78 19.81
CA TRP A 135 -4.70 -25.40 20.28
C TRP A 135 -4.22 -25.27 21.74
N ASN A 136 -4.69 -26.13 22.65
CA ASN A 136 -4.16 -26.18 24.01
C ASN A 136 -2.66 -26.56 24.03
N TYR A 137 -2.23 -27.48 23.16
CA TYR A 137 -0.80 -27.82 23.04
C TYR A 137 0.05 -26.59 22.68
N ILE A 138 -0.38 -25.76 21.73
CA ILE A 138 0.32 -24.52 21.38
C ILE A 138 0.33 -23.55 22.58
N LEU A 139 -0.79 -23.43 23.28
CA LEU A 139 -0.87 -22.60 24.48
C LEU A 139 0.11 -23.05 25.56
N GLU A 140 0.12 -24.33 25.91
CA GLU A 140 0.92 -24.89 27.00
C GLU A 140 2.41 -24.95 26.67
N LYS A 141 2.77 -25.40 25.46
CA LYS A 141 4.17 -25.61 25.07
C LYS A 141 4.88 -24.34 24.62
N TYR A 142 4.16 -23.43 23.95
CA TYR A 142 4.72 -22.23 23.33
C TYR A 142 4.19 -20.93 23.93
N ASP A 143 3.53 -20.98 25.10
CA ASP A 143 2.84 -19.81 25.69
C ASP A 143 1.91 -19.11 24.67
N GLY A 144 1.26 -19.90 23.80
CA GLY A 144 0.35 -19.40 22.77
C GLY A 144 1.01 -18.71 21.57
N HIS A 145 2.33 -18.84 21.40
CA HIS A 145 3.07 -18.41 20.21
C HIS A 145 2.99 -19.48 19.12
N LEU A 146 2.80 -19.07 17.86
CA LEU A 146 2.61 -20.02 16.75
C LEU A 146 3.93 -20.70 16.36
N PRO A 147 4.07 -22.04 16.44
CA PRO A 147 5.28 -22.77 16.03
C PRO A 147 5.31 -22.96 14.50
N ILE A 148 5.48 -21.85 13.79
CA ILE A 148 5.67 -21.80 12.33
C ILE A 148 6.90 -20.97 11.99
N GLU A 149 7.51 -21.31 10.85
CA GLU A 149 8.51 -20.50 10.18
C GLU A 149 7.91 -19.93 8.90
N ILE A 150 8.17 -18.64 8.64
CA ILE A 150 7.83 -17.99 7.37
C ILE A 150 9.11 -17.41 6.79
N LYS A 151 9.44 -17.82 5.55
CA LYS A 151 10.50 -17.19 4.75
C LYS A 151 9.88 -16.37 3.63
N ALA A 152 10.40 -15.18 3.36
CA ALA A 152 9.86 -14.29 2.34
C ALA A 152 10.96 -13.52 1.61
N VAL A 153 10.69 -13.18 0.35
CA VAL A 153 11.47 -12.20 -0.39
C VAL A 153 11.37 -10.82 0.31
N PRO A 154 12.40 -9.95 0.26
CA PRO A 154 12.31 -8.62 0.86
C PRO A 154 11.11 -7.82 0.35
N GLU A 155 10.43 -7.11 1.25
CA GLU A 155 9.32 -6.23 0.84
C GLU A 155 9.81 -5.11 -0.07
N GLY A 156 8.95 -4.71 -1.02
CA GLY A 156 9.27 -3.83 -2.14
C GLY A 156 9.91 -4.54 -3.34
N SER A 157 10.32 -5.81 -3.21
CA SER A 157 10.91 -6.56 -4.33
C SER A 157 9.91 -6.68 -5.50
N VAL A 158 10.41 -6.40 -6.71
CA VAL A 158 9.67 -6.54 -7.96
C VAL A 158 10.00 -7.89 -8.59
N ILE A 159 9.06 -8.84 -8.51
CA ILE A 159 9.29 -10.25 -8.85
C ILE A 159 8.38 -10.67 -10.02
N PRO A 160 8.90 -11.33 -11.06
CA PRO A 160 8.09 -11.89 -12.14
C PRO A 160 7.07 -12.91 -11.61
N ARG A 161 5.89 -12.95 -12.23
CA ARG A 161 4.86 -13.93 -11.90
C ARG A 161 5.36 -15.37 -12.04
N GLY A 162 4.73 -16.28 -11.30
CA GLY A 162 5.10 -17.70 -11.26
C GLY A 162 6.33 -18.00 -10.40
N ASN A 163 6.79 -17.03 -9.60
CA ASN A 163 7.83 -17.24 -8.60
C ASN A 163 7.28 -17.30 -7.17
N VAL A 164 7.97 -18.05 -6.31
CA VAL A 164 7.68 -18.09 -4.87
C VAL A 164 8.00 -16.73 -4.25
N LEU A 165 7.07 -16.21 -3.45
CA LEU A 165 7.24 -14.93 -2.74
C LEU A 165 7.45 -15.15 -1.24
N PHE A 166 6.74 -16.12 -0.67
CA PHE A 166 7.00 -16.59 0.68
C PHE A 166 6.60 -18.05 0.85
N THR A 167 7.14 -18.68 1.89
CA THR A 167 6.91 -20.07 2.29
C THR A 167 6.53 -20.13 3.76
N VAL A 168 5.78 -21.16 4.14
CA VAL A 168 5.30 -21.37 5.51
C VAL A 168 5.47 -22.85 5.84
N GLU A 169 6.03 -23.14 7.00
CA GLU A 169 6.12 -24.51 7.52
C GLU A 169 5.95 -24.55 9.03
N ASN A 170 5.43 -25.66 9.54
CA ASN A 170 5.41 -25.92 10.98
C ASN A 170 6.83 -26.29 11.46
N THR A 171 7.19 -25.76 12.62
CA THR A 171 8.47 -26.04 13.30
C THR A 171 8.34 -27.14 14.35
N ASP A 172 7.11 -27.47 14.76
CA ASP A 172 6.79 -28.58 15.67
C ASP A 172 5.94 -29.64 14.96
N PRO A 173 6.29 -30.94 15.05
CA PRO A 173 5.54 -32.03 14.43
C PRO A 173 4.05 -32.11 14.79
N GLU A 174 3.65 -31.76 16.01
CA GLU A 174 2.25 -31.79 16.45
C GLU A 174 1.40 -30.67 15.82
N CYS A 175 2.07 -29.70 15.18
CA CYS A 175 1.46 -28.51 14.59
C CYS A 175 1.41 -28.56 13.06
N TYR A 176 1.53 -29.74 12.43
CA TYR A 176 1.46 -29.89 10.97
C TYR A 176 0.20 -29.24 10.35
N TRP A 177 -0.93 -29.30 11.04
CA TRP A 177 -2.21 -28.73 10.58
C TRP A 177 -2.22 -27.20 10.56
N LEU A 178 -1.32 -26.55 11.31
CA LEU A 178 -1.28 -25.10 11.48
C LEU A 178 -0.79 -24.37 10.21
N THR A 179 0.11 -24.97 9.43
CA THR A 179 0.67 -24.36 8.20
C THR A 179 -0.41 -23.85 7.25
N ASN A 180 -1.48 -24.63 7.05
CA ASN A 180 -2.58 -24.25 6.19
C ASN A 180 -3.77 -23.64 6.95
N TRP A 181 -3.77 -23.64 8.28
CA TRP A 181 -4.72 -22.85 9.06
C TRP A 181 -4.52 -21.36 8.77
N VAL A 182 -3.26 -20.89 8.83
CA VAL A 182 -2.91 -19.47 8.59
C VAL A 182 -2.99 -19.05 7.12
N GLU A 183 -3.35 -19.96 6.21
CA GLU A 183 -3.50 -19.64 4.78
C GLU A 183 -4.50 -18.50 4.55
N THR A 184 -5.67 -18.54 5.20
CA THR A 184 -6.73 -17.57 4.92
C THR A 184 -6.28 -16.14 5.25
N ILE A 185 -5.67 -15.93 6.43
CA ILE A 185 -5.15 -14.63 6.84
C ILE A 185 -3.93 -14.21 6.00
N LEU A 186 -3.00 -15.13 5.71
CA LEU A 186 -1.82 -14.81 4.91
C LEU A 186 -2.15 -14.49 3.45
N VAL A 187 -3.13 -15.17 2.85
CA VAL A 187 -3.52 -14.94 1.45
C VAL A 187 -4.10 -13.53 1.27
N GLN A 188 -4.65 -12.89 2.31
CA GLN A 188 -5.12 -11.50 2.24
C GLN A 188 -4.04 -10.50 1.77
N ILE A 189 -2.76 -10.87 1.87
CA ILE A 189 -1.63 -10.13 1.26
C ILE A 189 -1.79 -9.90 -0.25
N TRP A 190 -2.66 -10.66 -0.92
CA TRP A 190 -3.01 -10.38 -2.32
C TRP A 190 -3.43 -8.92 -2.51
N TYR A 191 -4.11 -8.32 -1.54
CA TYR A 191 -4.63 -6.97 -1.64
C TYR A 191 -3.50 -5.92 -1.71
N PRO A 192 -2.60 -5.79 -0.71
CA PRO A 192 -1.49 -4.84 -0.79
C PRO A 192 -0.54 -5.13 -1.97
N ILE A 193 -0.27 -6.40 -2.31
CA ILE A 193 0.51 -6.75 -3.51
C ILE A 193 -0.16 -6.18 -4.77
N THR A 194 -1.48 -6.37 -4.91
CA THR A 194 -2.20 -5.95 -6.10
C THR A 194 -2.31 -4.44 -6.21
N VAL A 195 -2.56 -3.73 -5.10
CA VAL A 195 -2.59 -2.25 -5.08
C VAL A 195 -1.21 -1.69 -5.41
N ALA A 196 -0.15 -2.17 -4.76
CA ALA A 196 1.22 -1.69 -5.01
C ALA A 196 1.65 -1.97 -6.47
N THR A 197 1.31 -3.14 -7.00
CA THR A 197 1.60 -3.50 -8.40
C THR A 197 0.82 -2.64 -9.39
N ASN A 198 -0.50 -2.51 -9.23
CA ASN A 198 -1.35 -1.68 -10.10
C ASN A 198 -0.95 -0.20 -10.06
N SER A 199 -0.60 0.30 -8.88
CA SER A 199 -0.06 1.64 -8.72
C SER A 199 1.29 1.80 -9.42
N ARG A 200 2.19 0.80 -9.35
CA ARG A 200 3.49 0.84 -10.03
C ARG A 200 3.35 0.82 -11.55
N GLU A 201 2.43 0.02 -12.10
CA GLU A 201 2.16 -0.01 -13.54
C GLU A 201 1.59 1.33 -14.04
N GLN A 202 0.74 2.00 -13.26
CA GLN A 202 0.33 3.38 -13.55
C GLN A 202 1.51 4.37 -13.49
N LYS A 203 2.45 4.17 -12.56
CA LYS A 203 3.69 4.97 -12.49
C LYS A 203 4.56 4.79 -13.73
N LYS A 204 4.65 3.58 -14.30
CA LYS A 204 5.37 3.32 -15.57
C LYS A 204 4.75 4.09 -16.74
N ILE A 205 3.42 4.07 -16.85
CA ILE A 205 2.70 4.84 -17.87
C ILE A 205 3.02 6.34 -17.71
N LEU A 206 2.86 6.88 -16.50
CA LEU A 206 3.14 8.28 -16.23
C LEU A 206 4.61 8.65 -16.51
N ALA A 207 5.55 7.82 -16.10
CA ALA A 207 6.98 8.02 -16.34
C ALA A 207 7.32 8.08 -17.82
N LYS A 208 6.80 7.13 -18.62
CA LYS A 208 6.98 7.09 -20.08
C LYS A 208 6.51 8.39 -20.72
N TYR A 209 5.24 8.75 -20.49
CA TYR A 209 4.65 9.92 -21.15
C TYR A 209 5.24 11.23 -20.63
N LEU A 210 5.63 11.31 -19.36
CA LEU A 210 6.32 12.48 -18.81
C LEU A 210 7.71 12.65 -19.45
N LEU A 211 8.49 11.57 -19.59
CA LEU A 211 9.80 11.62 -20.28
C LEU A 211 9.67 12.00 -21.76
N GLU A 212 8.71 11.41 -22.48
CA GLU A 212 8.49 11.71 -23.89
C GLU A 212 8.07 13.18 -24.11
N THR A 213 7.23 13.72 -23.21
CA THR A 213 6.64 15.04 -23.39
C THR A 213 7.37 16.18 -22.68
N SER A 214 8.27 15.89 -21.73
CA SER A 214 9.05 16.90 -20.98
C SER A 214 10.56 16.67 -20.98
N GLY A 215 11.01 15.43 -21.19
CA GLY A 215 12.42 15.04 -21.03
C GLY A 215 12.88 14.88 -19.57
N SER A 216 11.97 14.95 -18.60
CA SER A 216 12.25 14.83 -17.16
C SER A 216 11.25 13.88 -16.48
N LEU A 217 11.57 13.46 -15.26
CA LEU A 217 10.65 12.76 -14.35
C LEU A 217 10.24 13.62 -13.15
N GLU A 218 10.57 14.90 -13.17
CA GLU A 218 10.24 15.84 -12.10
C GLU A 218 8.73 15.84 -11.79
N GLY A 219 8.40 15.67 -10.52
CA GLY A 219 7.03 15.64 -10.03
C GLY A 219 6.29 14.32 -10.23
N LEU A 220 6.91 13.29 -10.83
CA LEU A 220 6.31 11.96 -11.03
C LEU A 220 5.72 11.39 -9.73
N GLU A 221 6.40 11.58 -8.60
CA GLU A 221 5.98 11.09 -7.28
C GLU A 221 4.63 11.66 -6.80
N TYR A 222 4.13 12.74 -7.39
CA TYR A 222 2.84 13.38 -7.07
C TYR A 222 1.84 13.35 -8.23
N LYS A 223 2.16 12.64 -9.34
CA LYS A 223 1.29 12.58 -10.54
C LYS A 223 0.04 11.70 -10.36
N LEU A 224 0.02 10.79 -9.40
CA LEU A 224 -1.15 9.98 -9.06
C LEU A 224 -1.43 10.08 -7.57
N HIS A 225 -2.54 10.70 -7.22
CA HIS A 225 -2.99 10.96 -5.87
C HIS A 225 -4.10 9.99 -5.49
N ASP A 226 -4.02 9.44 -4.29
CA ASP A 226 -5.03 8.52 -3.78
C ASP A 226 -6.25 9.27 -3.21
N PHE A 227 -7.40 9.09 -3.86
CA PHE A 227 -8.73 9.58 -3.46
C PHE A 227 -9.65 8.45 -2.95
N GLY A 228 -9.07 7.29 -2.62
CA GLY A 228 -9.81 6.04 -2.44
C GLY A 228 -10.47 5.83 -1.09
N TYR A 229 -10.20 6.67 -0.08
CA TYR A 229 -10.65 6.42 1.30
C TYR A 229 -12.13 6.06 1.41
N ARG A 230 -13.02 6.88 0.83
CA ARG A 230 -14.48 6.64 0.89
C ARG A 230 -14.97 5.48 0.00
N GLY A 231 -14.14 5.04 -0.94
CA GLY A 231 -14.48 4.04 -1.95
C GLY A 231 -14.08 2.61 -1.60
N VAL A 232 -13.38 2.40 -0.48
CA VAL A 232 -12.96 1.07 -0.04
C VAL A 232 -13.99 0.40 0.89
N SER A 233 -13.87 -0.91 1.07
CA SER A 233 -14.81 -1.74 1.84
C SER A 233 -14.71 -1.63 3.37
N SER A 234 -13.62 -1.09 3.92
CA SER A 234 -13.44 -0.94 5.38
C SER A 234 -12.33 0.06 5.72
N GLN A 235 -12.26 0.48 6.99
CA GLN A 235 -11.18 1.33 7.51
C GLN A 235 -9.81 0.64 7.43
N GLU A 236 -9.76 -0.66 7.69
CA GLU A 236 -8.53 -1.42 7.58
C GLU A 236 -8.07 -1.54 6.12
N THR A 237 -9.00 -1.80 5.20
CA THR A 237 -8.73 -1.80 3.75
C THR A 237 -8.17 -0.43 3.32
N ALA A 238 -8.73 0.68 3.82
CA ALA A 238 -8.22 2.02 3.52
C ALA A 238 -6.76 2.18 3.92
N GLY A 239 -6.42 1.78 5.15
CA GLY A 239 -5.04 1.86 5.65
C GLY A 239 -4.07 0.99 4.87
N ILE A 240 -4.42 -0.27 4.62
CA ILE A 240 -3.57 -1.20 3.87
C ILE A 240 -3.40 -0.72 2.42
N GLY A 241 -4.49 -0.36 1.75
CA GLY A 241 -4.50 0.05 0.35
C GLY A 241 -3.71 1.34 0.13
N ALA A 242 -3.97 2.37 0.92
CA ALA A 242 -3.24 3.64 0.82
C ALA A 242 -1.74 3.45 1.11
N SER A 243 -1.39 2.60 2.09
CA SER A 243 0.03 2.29 2.35
C SER A 243 0.70 1.61 1.15
N ALA A 244 -0.01 0.73 0.44
CA ALA A 244 0.50 0.06 -0.75
C ALA A 244 0.66 1.01 -1.95
N HIS A 245 -0.24 1.98 -2.11
CA HIS A 245 -0.08 3.04 -3.12
C HIS A 245 1.14 3.91 -2.82
N LEU A 246 1.36 4.27 -1.55
CA LEU A 246 2.48 5.09 -1.11
C LEU A 246 3.86 4.42 -1.32
N VAL A 247 3.92 3.12 -1.61
CA VAL A 247 5.17 2.50 -2.08
C VAL A 247 5.67 3.16 -3.37
N ASN A 248 4.76 3.64 -4.22
CA ASN A 248 5.08 4.19 -5.53
C ASN A 248 4.98 5.72 -5.60
N PHE A 249 4.05 6.32 -4.85
CA PHE A 249 3.77 7.76 -4.90
C PHE A 249 3.81 8.39 -3.51
N LYS A 250 3.70 9.71 -3.45
CA LYS A 250 3.73 10.51 -2.23
C LYS A 250 2.44 11.31 -2.00
N GLY A 251 1.46 11.28 -2.91
CA GLY A 251 0.17 11.97 -2.76
C GLY A 251 -0.95 11.06 -2.24
N THR A 252 -1.61 11.41 -1.14
CA THR A 252 -2.80 10.69 -0.64
C THR A 252 -3.71 11.56 0.23
N ASP A 253 -5.02 11.39 0.06
CA ASP A 253 -6.05 11.88 0.99
C ASP A 253 -6.56 10.77 1.94
N THR A 254 -6.10 9.53 1.73
CA THR A 254 -6.44 8.39 2.58
C THR A 254 -5.51 8.34 3.80
N VAL A 255 -5.79 9.20 4.78
CA VAL A 255 -4.99 9.39 6.00
C VAL A 255 -4.68 8.09 6.74
N ALA A 256 -5.57 7.10 6.69
CA ALA A 256 -5.37 5.77 7.30
C ALA A 256 -4.04 5.12 6.89
N GLY A 257 -3.57 5.32 5.65
CA GLY A 257 -2.30 4.75 5.16
C GLY A 257 -1.08 5.26 5.92
N ILE A 258 -1.08 6.53 6.32
CA ILE A 258 -0.02 7.13 7.13
C ILE A 258 0.07 6.43 8.49
N GLY A 259 -1.08 6.14 9.12
CA GLY A 259 -1.15 5.43 10.39
C GLY A 259 -0.59 4.01 10.32
N VAL A 260 -0.95 3.27 9.25
CA VAL A 260 -0.43 1.92 9.00
C VAL A 260 1.09 1.95 8.84
N ILE A 261 1.63 2.82 7.99
CA ILE A 261 3.07 2.89 7.74
C ILE A 261 3.82 3.24 9.03
N LYS A 262 3.38 4.26 9.76
CA LYS A 262 4.03 4.69 11.00
C LYS A 262 4.07 3.58 12.06
N LYS A 263 3.01 2.77 12.16
CA LYS A 263 2.90 1.71 13.16
C LYS A 263 3.69 0.45 12.79
N TYR A 264 3.72 0.08 11.51
CA TYR A 264 4.18 -1.25 11.09
C TYR A 264 5.48 -1.25 10.28
N TYR A 265 5.94 -0.12 9.75
CA TYR A 265 7.15 -0.03 8.92
C TYR A 265 8.09 1.10 9.38
N GLY A 266 7.55 2.28 9.66
CA GLY A 266 8.31 3.49 9.94
C GLY A 266 8.94 4.11 8.68
N THR A 267 9.22 5.40 8.76
CA THR A 267 9.92 6.20 7.74
C THR A 267 10.94 7.11 8.41
N LYS A 268 12.00 7.50 7.69
CA LYS A 268 12.93 8.56 8.12
C LYS A 268 12.22 9.91 8.22
N ASP A 269 11.37 10.21 7.23
CA ASP A 269 10.54 11.41 7.23
C ASP A 269 9.38 11.29 8.23
N PRO A 270 8.85 12.42 8.76
CA PRO A 270 7.75 12.39 9.73
C PRO A 270 6.48 11.70 9.21
N VAL A 271 6.24 11.76 7.91
CA VAL A 271 5.10 11.12 7.23
C VAL A 271 5.53 10.59 5.85
N PRO A 272 4.91 9.48 5.38
CA PRO A 272 5.21 8.89 4.08
C PRO A 272 4.51 9.59 2.91
N GLY A 273 3.41 10.32 3.16
CA GLY A 273 2.56 10.89 2.14
C GLY A 273 2.04 12.27 2.53
N PHE A 274 1.67 13.05 1.51
CA PHE A 274 1.33 14.46 1.58
C PHE A 274 0.02 14.73 0.83
N SER A 275 -0.60 15.85 1.18
CA SER A 275 -1.73 16.42 0.45
C SER A 275 -1.65 17.95 0.47
N VAL A 276 -2.58 18.58 -0.25
CA VAL A 276 -2.73 20.03 -0.37
C VAL A 276 -4.18 20.41 -0.07
N PRO A 277 -4.47 21.65 0.35
CA PRO A 277 -5.85 22.12 0.46
C PRO A 277 -6.63 21.90 -0.84
N ALA A 278 -7.83 21.35 -0.73
CA ALA A 278 -8.69 21.06 -1.86
C ALA A 278 -10.16 21.36 -1.53
N ALA A 279 -10.89 21.84 -2.52
CA ALA A 279 -12.34 22.00 -2.45
C ALA A 279 -13.06 20.69 -2.84
N GLU A 280 -14.25 20.49 -2.27
CA GLU A 280 -15.25 19.53 -2.76
C GLU A 280 -16.54 20.27 -3.13
N HIS A 281 -17.46 19.61 -3.85
CA HIS A 281 -18.67 20.27 -4.37
C HIS A 281 -19.49 20.98 -3.28
N SER A 282 -19.54 20.44 -2.05
CA SER A 282 -20.27 21.08 -0.93
C SER A 282 -19.73 22.50 -0.63
N THR A 283 -18.41 22.67 -0.63
CA THR A 283 -17.74 23.95 -0.34
C THR A 283 -17.94 25.01 -1.42
N ILE A 284 -18.25 24.60 -2.65
CA ILE A 284 -18.59 25.49 -3.76
C ILE A 284 -20.09 25.78 -3.75
N THR A 285 -20.91 24.73 -3.78
CA THR A 285 -22.36 24.84 -3.95
C THR A 285 -23.08 25.47 -2.75
N ALA A 286 -22.47 25.47 -1.55
CA ALA A 286 -23.00 26.17 -0.38
C ALA A 286 -23.12 27.70 -0.57
N TRP A 287 -22.39 28.28 -1.52
CA TRP A 287 -22.52 29.70 -1.88
C TRP A 287 -23.73 29.98 -2.77
N GLY A 288 -24.32 28.93 -3.37
CA GLY A 288 -25.35 29.05 -4.39
C GLY A 288 -24.75 29.29 -5.78
N LYS A 289 -25.49 28.90 -6.82
CA LYS A 289 -25.01 28.88 -8.20
C LYS A 289 -24.51 30.23 -8.70
N ASP A 290 -25.23 31.30 -8.37
CA ASP A 290 -24.89 32.67 -8.81
C ASP A 290 -23.62 33.22 -8.13
N HIS A 291 -23.08 32.50 -7.13
CA HIS A 291 -21.91 32.87 -6.34
C HIS A 291 -20.74 31.87 -6.47
N GLU A 292 -20.71 31.05 -7.52
CA GLU A 292 -19.59 30.12 -7.79
C GLU A 292 -18.24 30.86 -7.85
N LYS A 293 -18.20 32.02 -8.51
CA LYS A 293 -17.02 32.90 -8.54
C LYS A 293 -16.59 33.34 -7.14
N ASP A 294 -17.55 33.69 -6.28
CA ASP A 294 -17.24 34.18 -4.93
C ASP A 294 -16.64 33.06 -4.06
N ALA A 295 -17.14 31.82 -4.22
CA ALA A 295 -16.56 30.64 -3.59
C ALA A 295 -15.10 30.40 -4.04
N PHE A 296 -14.86 30.47 -5.35
CA PHE A 296 -13.54 30.32 -5.95
C PHE A 296 -12.55 31.38 -5.45
N GLU A 297 -12.95 32.65 -5.46
CA GLU A 297 -12.14 33.76 -4.96
C GLU A 297 -11.84 33.62 -3.46
N HIS A 298 -12.84 33.24 -2.67
CA HIS A 298 -12.69 33.03 -1.24
C HIS A 298 -11.63 31.96 -0.93
N ILE A 299 -11.74 30.78 -1.55
CA ILE A 299 -10.81 29.66 -1.33
C ILE A 299 -9.38 30.04 -1.74
N MET A 300 -9.23 30.70 -2.89
CA MET A 300 -7.93 31.18 -3.38
C MET A 300 -7.25 32.15 -2.41
N LYS A 301 -8.03 33.02 -1.74
CA LYS A 301 -7.54 33.95 -0.71
C LYS A 301 -7.22 33.28 0.62
N GLN A 302 -7.90 32.19 0.98
CA GLN A 302 -7.58 31.40 2.18
C GLN A 302 -6.27 30.62 2.03
N PHE A 303 -5.96 30.17 0.80
CA PHE A 303 -4.76 29.38 0.50
C PHE A 303 -3.85 30.09 -0.53
N PRO A 304 -3.27 31.26 -0.19
CA PRO A 304 -2.53 32.08 -1.15
C PRO A 304 -1.14 31.53 -1.48
N ASN A 305 -0.51 30.80 -0.54
CA ASN A 305 0.91 30.44 -0.57
C ASN A 305 1.17 28.93 -0.65
N VAL A 306 0.15 28.13 -0.94
CA VAL A 306 0.25 26.68 -1.12
C VAL A 306 -0.50 26.26 -2.38
N PRO A 307 -0.17 25.12 -3.01
CA PRO A 307 -1.02 24.60 -4.09
C PRO A 307 -2.44 24.41 -3.56
N VAL A 308 -3.44 24.74 -4.38
CA VAL A 308 -4.84 24.57 -4.01
C VAL A 308 -5.63 23.95 -5.15
N SER A 309 -6.31 22.84 -4.87
CA SER A 309 -7.16 22.16 -5.86
C SER A 309 -8.60 22.63 -5.73
N ILE A 310 -9.21 23.12 -6.81
CA ILE A 310 -10.60 23.60 -6.78
C ILE A 310 -11.43 22.87 -7.82
N VAL A 311 -12.40 22.09 -7.34
CA VAL A 311 -13.40 21.43 -8.19
C VAL A 311 -14.22 22.50 -8.92
N SER A 312 -14.19 22.44 -10.25
CA SER A 312 -14.68 23.52 -11.11
C SER A 312 -15.84 23.08 -12.01
N ASP A 313 -16.46 21.94 -11.75
CA ASP A 313 -17.55 21.37 -12.55
C ASP A 313 -18.89 21.29 -11.81
N SER A 314 -19.06 22.07 -10.73
CA SER A 314 -20.30 22.09 -9.96
C SER A 314 -21.53 22.43 -10.81
N TYR A 315 -21.34 23.26 -11.84
CA TYR A 315 -22.39 23.63 -12.79
C TYR A 315 -21.97 23.50 -14.26
N ASP A 316 -20.86 24.13 -14.67
CA ASP A 316 -20.32 24.04 -16.03
C ASP A 316 -18.80 24.29 -16.02
N ILE A 317 -18.04 23.20 -16.20
CA ILE A 317 -16.57 23.21 -16.20
C ILE A 317 -15.97 24.13 -17.26
N TYR A 318 -16.62 24.27 -18.42
CA TYR A 318 -16.09 25.07 -19.52
C TYR A 318 -16.30 26.56 -19.25
N ASN A 319 -17.47 26.94 -18.74
CA ASN A 319 -17.72 28.30 -18.28
C ASN A 319 -16.80 28.68 -17.12
N ALA A 320 -16.64 27.80 -16.13
CA ALA A 320 -15.73 28.03 -15.00
C ALA A 320 -14.30 28.28 -15.47
N CYS A 321 -13.78 27.47 -16.40
CA CYS A 321 -12.44 27.66 -16.95
C CYS A 321 -12.31 28.91 -17.83
N GLU A 322 -13.27 29.18 -18.71
CA GLU A 322 -13.15 30.26 -19.70
C GLU A 322 -13.46 31.64 -19.10
N LYS A 323 -14.56 31.75 -18.36
CA LYS A 323 -15.13 33.02 -17.88
C LYS A 323 -14.73 33.33 -16.46
N ILE A 324 -14.85 32.37 -15.55
CA ILE A 324 -14.55 32.64 -14.14
C ILE A 324 -13.03 32.69 -13.93
N TRP A 325 -12.32 31.58 -14.19
CA TRP A 325 -10.86 31.53 -14.05
C TRP A 325 -10.14 32.33 -15.13
N GLY A 326 -10.58 32.19 -16.38
CA GLY A 326 -9.94 32.81 -17.53
C GLY A 326 -10.24 34.29 -17.74
N GLU A 327 -11.22 34.89 -17.05
CA GLU A 327 -11.56 36.32 -17.15
C GLU A 327 -11.65 36.95 -15.76
N ASP A 328 -12.71 36.64 -14.99
CA ASP A 328 -13.05 37.34 -13.75
C ASP A 328 -11.96 37.25 -12.66
N LEU A 329 -11.38 36.07 -12.47
CA LEU A 329 -10.38 35.77 -11.44
C LEU A 329 -8.97 35.60 -12.01
N ARG A 330 -8.76 35.89 -13.30
CA ARG A 330 -7.47 35.69 -13.99
C ARG A 330 -6.34 36.43 -13.30
N ALA A 331 -6.56 37.69 -12.93
CA ALA A 331 -5.56 38.52 -12.25
C ALA A 331 -5.11 37.90 -10.92
N LEU A 332 -6.02 37.28 -10.17
CA LEU A 332 -5.68 36.60 -8.91
C LEU A 332 -4.80 35.38 -9.16
N ILE A 333 -5.07 34.60 -10.20
CA ILE A 333 -4.26 33.43 -10.59
C ILE A 333 -2.85 33.85 -11.00
N GLU A 334 -2.70 34.90 -11.81
CA GLU A 334 -1.40 35.35 -12.31
C GLU A 334 -0.47 35.89 -11.21
N THR A 335 -1.00 36.25 -10.04
CA THR A 335 -0.20 36.67 -8.88
C THR A 335 0.38 35.51 -8.07
N ARG A 336 -0.01 34.27 -8.36
CA ARG A 336 0.45 33.10 -7.59
C ARG A 336 1.86 32.68 -7.98
N SER A 337 2.57 32.08 -7.03
CA SER A 337 3.91 31.52 -7.27
C SER A 337 3.83 30.15 -7.96
N ALA A 338 4.94 29.75 -8.58
CA ALA A 338 5.11 28.41 -9.15
C ALA A 338 4.97 27.29 -8.11
N ASP A 339 5.31 27.57 -6.84
CA ASP A 339 5.21 26.62 -5.72
C ASP A 339 3.80 26.55 -5.11
N ALA A 340 2.91 27.47 -5.52
CA ALA A 340 1.55 27.56 -5.01
C ALA A 340 0.50 27.63 -6.14
N PRO A 341 0.52 26.72 -7.14
CA PRO A 341 -0.38 26.81 -8.28
C PRO A 341 -1.84 26.63 -7.88
N LEU A 342 -2.74 27.26 -8.63
CA LEU A 342 -4.13 26.80 -8.72
C LEU A 342 -4.15 25.49 -9.51
N VAL A 343 -4.77 24.47 -8.96
CA VAL A 343 -5.00 23.20 -9.64
C VAL A 343 -6.50 23.07 -9.94
N ILE A 344 -6.88 23.26 -11.20
CA ILE A 344 -8.28 23.15 -11.63
C ILE A 344 -8.66 21.66 -11.70
N ARG A 345 -9.78 21.31 -11.08
CA ARG A 345 -10.26 19.92 -11.03
C ARG A 345 -11.60 19.74 -11.75
N PRO A 346 -11.62 19.18 -12.97
CA PRO A 346 -12.81 18.52 -13.51
C PRO A 346 -13.10 17.19 -12.77
N ASP A 347 -14.38 16.86 -12.58
CA ASP A 347 -14.82 15.68 -11.83
C ASP A 347 -16.04 14.96 -12.46
N SER A 348 -16.32 15.21 -13.74
CA SER A 348 -17.42 14.61 -14.48
C SER A 348 -17.20 14.64 -16.00
N GLY A 349 -17.96 13.83 -16.75
CA GLY A 349 -17.90 13.74 -18.21
C GLY A 349 -16.98 12.63 -18.72
N ASN A 350 -16.70 12.61 -20.04
CA ASN A 350 -15.68 11.72 -20.59
C ASN A 350 -14.29 12.24 -20.14
N PRO A 351 -13.45 11.43 -19.46
CA PRO A 351 -12.21 11.93 -18.88
C PRO A 351 -11.23 12.51 -19.92
N LEU A 352 -11.04 11.86 -21.06
CA LEU A 352 -10.11 12.32 -22.10
C LEU A 352 -10.62 13.62 -22.75
N ASP A 353 -11.87 13.61 -23.21
CA ASP A 353 -12.45 14.76 -23.92
C ASP A 353 -12.49 16.01 -23.03
N THR A 354 -12.85 15.81 -21.75
CA THR A 354 -12.91 16.89 -20.76
C THR A 354 -11.54 17.48 -20.50
N VAL A 355 -10.52 16.64 -20.26
CA VAL A 355 -9.13 17.10 -20.05
C VAL A 355 -8.62 17.89 -21.25
N LEU A 356 -8.80 17.38 -22.47
CA LEU A 356 -8.35 18.08 -23.68
C LEU A 356 -9.03 19.44 -23.84
N LYS A 357 -10.36 19.49 -23.67
CA LYS A 357 -11.13 20.72 -23.82
C LYS A 357 -10.80 21.75 -22.73
N VAL A 358 -10.58 21.32 -21.48
CA VAL A 358 -10.11 22.20 -20.40
C VAL A 358 -8.74 22.78 -20.74
N LEU A 359 -7.78 21.96 -21.17
CA LEU A 359 -6.44 22.43 -21.55
C LEU A 359 -6.50 23.40 -22.74
N GLU A 360 -7.35 23.14 -23.73
CA GLU A 360 -7.56 24.06 -24.86
C GLU A 360 -8.13 25.42 -24.44
N ILE A 361 -9.11 25.44 -23.54
CA ILE A 361 -9.67 26.68 -22.99
C ILE A 361 -8.58 27.44 -22.24
N LEU A 362 -7.92 26.78 -21.28
CA LEU A 362 -6.86 27.41 -20.48
C LEU A 362 -5.72 27.91 -21.38
N GLY A 363 -5.35 27.16 -22.41
CA GLY A 363 -4.32 27.54 -23.38
C GLY A 363 -4.67 28.76 -24.23
N LYS A 364 -5.95 29.09 -24.37
CA LYS A 364 -6.41 30.33 -25.02
C LYS A 364 -6.46 31.52 -24.04
N LYS A 365 -6.65 31.28 -22.74
CA LYS A 365 -6.83 32.30 -21.70
C LYS A 365 -5.54 32.68 -20.96
N PHE A 366 -4.57 31.77 -20.92
CA PHE A 366 -3.29 31.91 -20.23
C PHE A 366 -2.11 31.73 -21.21
N PRO A 367 -0.96 32.40 -20.97
CA PRO A 367 0.17 32.33 -21.88
C PRO A 367 0.84 30.94 -21.84
N VAL A 368 0.67 30.18 -22.91
CA VAL A 368 1.30 28.86 -23.06
C VAL A 368 2.73 28.99 -23.56
N GLN A 369 3.62 28.16 -23.03
CA GLN A 369 4.98 27.98 -23.55
C GLN A 369 5.12 26.63 -24.24
N GLU A 370 6.07 26.52 -25.15
CA GLU A 370 6.51 25.25 -25.72
C GLU A 370 7.81 24.83 -25.03
N ASN A 371 7.85 23.63 -24.46
CA ASN A 371 9.04 23.12 -23.79
C ASN A 371 10.08 22.59 -24.80
N SER A 372 11.23 22.13 -24.30
CA SER A 372 12.33 21.61 -25.13
C SER A 372 11.99 20.37 -25.95
N LYS A 373 10.84 19.71 -25.69
CA LYS A 373 10.33 18.56 -26.44
C LYS A 373 9.25 18.94 -27.46
N GLY A 374 8.90 20.22 -27.58
CA GLY A 374 7.88 20.69 -28.52
C GLY A 374 6.45 20.50 -28.02
N TYR A 375 6.24 20.44 -26.70
CA TYR A 375 4.93 20.28 -26.08
C TYR A 375 4.50 21.53 -25.33
N LYS A 376 3.20 21.83 -25.38
CA LYS A 376 2.55 22.95 -24.71
C LYS A 376 2.55 22.76 -23.19
N VAL A 377 2.94 23.80 -22.47
CA VAL A 377 2.99 23.89 -21.01
C VAL A 377 2.28 25.17 -20.55
N LEU A 378 1.34 25.01 -19.63
CA LEU A 378 0.65 26.11 -18.95
C LEU A 378 1.63 26.89 -18.04
N PRO A 379 1.38 28.17 -17.76
CA PRO A 379 2.16 28.92 -16.79
C PRO A 379 2.29 28.18 -15.45
N PRO A 380 3.42 28.31 -14.74
CA PRO A 380 3.71 27.47 -13.57
C PRO A 380 2.71 27.62 -12.41
N TYR A 381 1.96 28.71 -12.37
CA TYR A 381 0.94 29.00 -11.35
C TYR A 381 -0.44 28.38 -11.62
N ILE A 382 -0.61 27.62 -12.71
CA ILE A 382 -1.88 26.94 -13.02
C ILE A 382 -1.65 25.53 -13.58
N ARG A 383 -2.35 24.55 -13.03
CA ARG A 383 -2.29 23.13 -13.41
C ARG A 383 -3.70 22.52 -13.42
N VAL A 384 -3.81 21.28 -13.89
CA VAL A 384 -5.06 20.50 -13.90
C VAL A 384 -4.89 19.23 -13.06
N ILE A 385 -5.95 18.79 -12.39
CA ILE A 385 -6.03 17.44 -11.82
C ILE A 385 -7.32 16.75 -12.28
N GLN A 386 -7.19 15.62 -12.97
CA GLN A 386 -8.36 14.78 -13.32
C GLN A 386 -8.59 13.77 -12.20
N GLY A 387 -9.71 13.89 -11.47
CA GLY A 387 -10.04 13.04 -10.33
C GLY A 387 -11.13 11.98 -10.58
N ASP A 388 -11.93 12.18 -11.62
CA ASP A 388 -13.05 11.30 -11.97
C ASP A 388 -12.68 10.27 -13.03
N GLY A 389 -13.26 9.07 -12.93
CA GLY A 389 -13.12 8.03 -13.95
C GLY A 389 -11.68 7.53 -14.21
N VAL A 390 -10.72 7.80 -13.32
CA VAL A 390 -9.31 7.40 -13.50
C VAL A 390 -9.09 5.96 -13.03
N ASP A 391 -8.92 5.04 -13.99
CA ASP A 391 -8.28 3.73 -13.79
C ASP A 391 -7.06 3.60 -14.70
N ILE A 392 -6.33 2.48 -14.62
CA ILE A 392 -5.09 2.30 -15.39
C ILE A 392 -5.29 2.44 -16.91
N ASN A 393 -6.47 2.09 -17.43
CA ASN A 393 -6.75 2.19 -18.87
C ASN A 393 -7.11 3.61 -19.27
N THR A 394 -7.96 4.29 -18.50
CA THR A 394 -8.33 5.67 -18.80
C THR A 394 -7.15 6.62 -18.57
N LEU A 395 -6.28 6.35 -17.59
CA LEU A 395 -5.01 7.04 -17.41
C LEU A 395 -4.16 6.99 -18.69
N GLN A 396 -3.97 5.78 -19.23
CA GLN A 396 -3.23 5.55 -20.49
C GLN A 396 -3.88 6.28 -21.68
N GLU A 397 -5.21 6.28 -21.76
CA GLU A 397 -5.95 6.99 -22.83
C GLU A 397 -5.78 8.50 -22.72
N ILE A 398 -5.85 9.07 -21.52
CA ILE A 398 -5.70 10.51 -21.29
C ILE A 398 -4.28 10.97 -21.68
N VAL A 399 -3.23 10.31 -21.18
CA VAL A 399 -1.86 10.75 -21.45
C VAL A 399 -1.47 10.57 -22.93
N GLU A 400 -1.97 9.53 -23.60
CA GLU A 400 -1.81 9.36 -25.04
C GLU A 400 -2.55 10.44 -25.83
N GLY A 401 -3.80 10.73 -25.48
CA GLY A 401 -4.56 11.80 -26.12
C GLY A 401 -3.92 13.17 -25.93
N MET A 402 -3.41 13.48 -24.73
CA MET A 402 -2.64 14.70 -24.46
C MET A 402 -1.38 14.78 -25.34
N LYS A 403 -0.61 13.69 -25.43
CA LYS A 403 0.57 13.61 -26.29
C LYS A 403 0.21 13.89 -27.76
N GLN A 404 -0.85 13.28 -28.28
CA GLN A 404 -1.30 13.49 -29.67
C GLN A 404 -1.70 14.94 -29.93
N HIS A 405 -2.27 15.63 -28.93
CA HIS A 405 -2.66 17.04 -29.01
C HIS A 405 -1.55 18.02 -28.60
N ARG A 406 -0.30 17.54 -28.48
CA ARG A 406 0.88 18.32 -28.11
C ARG A 406 0.79 18.99 -26.73
N TRP A 407 0.08 18.40 -25.78
CA TRP A 407 0.08 18.85 -24.38
C TRP A 407 1.07 18.03 -23.56
N SER A 408 1.94 18.71 -22.79
CA SER A 408 2.87 18.03 -21.90
C SER A 408 2.14 17.42 -20.70
N ILE A 409 2.61 16.28 -20.21
CA ILE A 409 2.11 15.68 -18.96
C ILE A 409 2.49 16.53 -17.74
N GLU A 410 3.44 17.47 -17.87
CA GLU A 410 3.74 18.49 -16.82
C GLU A 410 2.47 19.22 -16.34
N ASN A 411 1.50 19.42 -17.23
CA ASN A 411 0.28 20.19 -16.96
C ASN A 411 -0.72 19.51 -16.02
N ILE A 412 -0.65 18.18 -15.88
CA ILE A 412 -1.69 17.40 -15.24
C ILE A 412 -1.17 16.50 -14.12
N SER A 413 -1.97 16.33 -13.09
CA SER A 413 -1.91 15.22 -12.14
C SER A 413 -3.22 14.45 -12.17
N PHE A 414 -3.26 13.27 -11.56
CA PHE A 414 -4.44 12.41 -11.54
C PHE A 414 -4.83 12.09 -10.11
N GLY A 415 -6.12 12.09 -9.81
CA GLY A 415 -6.68 11.50 -8.62
C GLY A 415 -7.38 10.19 -8.98
N SER A 416 -7.17 9.12 -8.22
CA SER A 416 -7.89 7.86 -8.42
C SER A 416 -8.39 7.30 -7.10
N GLY A 417 -9.69 6.95 -7.07
CA GLY A 417 -10.37 6.46 -5.89
C GLY A 417 -10.61 4.95 -5.93
N GLY A 418 -11.86 4.56 -6.18
CA GLY A 418 -12.28 3.15 -6.17
C GLY A 418 -11.49 2.27 -7.16
N ALA A 419 -11.06 2.81 -8.30
CA ALA A 419 -10.24 2.06 -9.25
C ALA A 419 -8.83 1.75 -8.74
N LEU A 420 -8.25 2.63 -7.93
CA LEU A 420 -6.93 2.45 -7.33
C LEU A 420 -6.98 1.45 -6.17
N LEU A 421 -7.98 1.56 -5.30
CA LEU A 421 -7.99 0.83 -4.02
C LEU A 421 -9.07 -0.27 -3.89
N GLN A 422 -10.10 -0.32 -4.72
CA GLN A 422 -11.25 -1.23 -4.52
C GLN A 422 -11.56 -2.13 -5.71
N LYS A 423 -11.44 -1.65 -6.96
CA LYS A 423 -11.74 -2.39 -8.21
C LYS A 423 -10.64 -3.40 -8.55
N LEU A 424 -10.21 -4.17 -7.57
CA LEU A 424 -9.12 -5.14 -7.65
C LEU A 424 -9.58 -6.45 -7.02
N THR A 425 -9.12 -7.56 -7.57
CA THR A 425 -9.43 -8.90 -7.04
C THR A 425 -8.18 -9.75 -6.97
N ARG A 426 -8.18 -10.75 -6.09
CA ARG A 426 -7.10 -11.73 -5.93
C ARG A 426 -6.68 -12.37 -7.26
N ASP A 427 -7.66 -12.58 -8.15
CA ASP A 427 -7.47 -13.23 -9.44
C ASP A 427 -6.86 -12.33 -10.52
N LEU A 428 -6.74 -11.02 -10.30
CA LEU A 428 -6.03 -10.13 -11.23
C LEU A 428 -4.58 -10.59 -11.45
N LEU A 429 -3.91 -10.97 -10.36
CA LEU A 429 -2.53 -11.50 -10.34
C LEU A 429 -2.47 -13.01 -10.06
N ASN A 430 -3.62 -13.65 -9.84
CA ASN A 430 -3.75 -15.05 -9.45
C ASN A 430 -2.93 -15.41 -8.19
N CYS A 431 -2.96 -14.52 -7.19
CA CYS A 431 -2.33 -14.70 -5.88
C CYS A 431 -2.85 -15.98 -5.21
N SER A 432 -1.97 -16.92 -4.87
CA SER A 432 -2.37 -18.27 -4.49
C SER A 432 -1.39 -18.88 -3.48
N PHE A 433 -1.93 -19.56 -2.48
CA PHE A 433 -1.19 -20.34 -1.49
C PHE A 433 -1.42 -21.84 -1.69
N LYS A 434 -0.38 -22.67 -1.66
CA LYS A 434 -0.51 -24.13 -1.85
C LYS A 434 0.54 -24.89 -1.05
N CYS A 435 0.16 -26.08 -0.58
CA CYS A 435 1.12 -27.08 -0.10
C CYS A 435 1.92 -27.64 -1.28
N SER A 436 3.24 -27.72 -1.12
CA SER A 436 4.15 -28.33 -2.11
C SER A 436 5.01 -29.44 -1.53
N TYR A 437 5.13 -29.55 -0.21
CA TYR A 437 5.94 -30.58 0.44
C TYR A 437 5.35 -31.02 1.77
N VAL A 438 5.41 -32.32 2.05
CA VAL A 438 4.98 -32.91 3.33
C VAL A 438 6.01 -33.92 3.80
N VAL A 439 6.10 -34.14 5.12
CA VAL A 439 6.80 -35.29 5.68
C VAL A 439 5.78 -36.19 6.34
N THR A 440 5.67 -37.43 5.86
CA THR A 440 4.74 -38.44 6.38
C THR A 440 5.48 -39.76 6.58
N ASN A 441 5.30 -40.40 7.73
CA ASN A 441 6.07 -41.59 8.14
C ASN A 441 7.60 -41.36 8.07
N GLY A 442 8.06 -40.14 8.38
CA GLY A 442 9.47 -39.76 8.30
C GLY A 442 10.03 -39.57 6.88
N LEU A 443 9.21 -39.71 5.84
CA LEU A 443 9.61 -39.55 4.44
C LEU A 443 9.06 -38.25 3.85
N GLY A 444 9.95 -37.46 3.24
CA GLY A 444 9.59 -36.27 2.49
C GLY A 444 8.94 -36.62 1.16
N VAL A 445 7.80 -36.00 0.86
CA VAL A 445 7.04 -36.21 -0.38
C VAL A 445 6.75 -34.87 -1.04
N ASN A 446 7.11 -34.76 -2.32
CA ASN A 446 6.72 -33.63 -3.17
C ASN A 446 5.24 -33.77 -3.54
N VAL A 447 4.41 -32.81 -3.16
CA VAL A 447 2.97 -32.78 -3.46
C VAL A 447 2.64 -31.63 -4.39
N PHE A 448 1.60 -31.80 -5.22
CA PHE A 448 1.13 -30.77 -6.13
C PHE A 448 -0.29 -31.09 -6.61
N LYS A 449 -0.96 -30.06 -7.15
CA LYS A 449 -2.19 -30.24 -7.94
C LYS A 449 -1.89 -29.98 -9.41
N ASP A 450 -2.53 -30.74 -10.29
CA ASP A 450 -2.46 -30.54 -11.74
C ASP A 450 -3.83 -30.83 -12.38
N PRO A 451 -4.78 -29.88 -12.33
CA PRO A 451 -6.13 -30.11 -12.84
C PRO A 451 -6.13 -30.25 -14.37
N VAL A 452 -6.63 -31.38 -14.88
CA VAL A 452 -6.68 -31.70 -16.32
C VAL A 452 -7.35 -30.61 -17.16
N ALA A 453 -8.43 -30.00 -16.65
CA ALA A 453 -9.20 -28.99 -17.36
C ALA A 453 -8.60 -27.56 -17.31
N ASP A 454 -7.56 -27.32 -16.50
CA ASP A 454 -6.95 -26.00 -16.36
C ASP A 454 -5.46 -26.10 -15.97
N PRO A 455 -4.55 -26.28 -16.95
CA PRO A 455 -3.11 -26.36 -16.70
C PRO A 455 -2.51 -25.12 -16.03
N ASN A 456 -3.16 -23.95 -16.12
CA ASN A 456 -2.70 -22.74 -15.42
C ASN A 456 -2.85 -22.87 -13.89
N LYS A 457 -3.60 -23.87 -13.41
CA LYS A 457 -3.75 -24.16 -11.99
C LYS A 457 -2.75 -25.16 -11.45
N ARG A 458 -1.84 -25.68 -12.28
CA ARG A 458 -0.74 -26.54 -11.84
C ARG A 458 0.09 -25.82 -10.77
N SER A 459 0.38 -26.51 -9.66
CA SER A 459 1.23 -25.96 -8.59
C SER A 459 2.64 -26.53 -8.67
N LYS A 460 3.60 -25.76 -8.12
CA LYS A 460 4.97 -26.19 -7.86
C LYS A 460 5.07 -27.37 -6.89
N LYS A 461 6.20 -28.06 -6.93
CA LYS A 461 6.50 -29.31 -6.22
C LYS A 461 7.67 -29.15 -5.23
N GLY A 462 7.55 -29.79 -4.07
CA GLY A 462 8.63 -29.93 -3.10
C GLY A 462 9.00 -28.65 -2.35
N ARG A 463 10.19 -28.66 -1.73
CA ARG A 463 10.80 -27.48 -1.11
C ARG A 463 11.19 -26.48 -2.20
N LEU A 464 10.94 -25.20 -1.93
CA LEU A 464 11.14 -24.12 -2.91
C LEU A 464 12.18 -23.13 -2.42
N SER A 465 12.90 -22.52 -3.35
CA SER A 465 13.82 -21.40 -3.10
C SER A 465 13.79 -20.44 -4.30
N LEU A 466 14.08 -19.16 -4.07
CA LEU A 466 14.07 -18.13 -5.10
C LEU A 466 15.50 -17.64 -5.35
N HIS A 467 15.93 -17.59 -6.61
CA HIS A 467 17.31 -17.26 -6.96
C HIS A 467 17.38 -16.23 -8.09
N ARG A 468 18.56 -15.60 -8.24
CA ARG A 468 18.89 -14.80 -9.42
C ARG A 468 19.54 -15.68 -10.49
N LYS A 469 19.12 -15.52 -11.74
CA LYS A 469 19.80 -16.05 -12.91
C LYS A 469 21.00 -15.17 -13.28
N SER A 470 21.90 -15.71 -14.10
CA SER A 470 23.06 -14.99 -14.63
C SER A 470 22.70 -13.74 -15.45
N ASN A 471 21.52 -13.71 -16.07
CA ASN A 471 21.02 -12.54 -16.81
C ASN A 471 20.29 -11.50 -15.91
N GLY A 472 20.26 -11.71 -14.58
CA GLY A 472 19.60 -10.82 -13.62
C GLY A 472 18.13 -11.14 -13.34
N ASP A 473 17.50 -12.04 -14.10
CA ASP A 473 16.12 -12.50 -13.88
C ASP A 473 15.98 -13.36 -12.62
N PHE A 474 14.75 -13.68 -12.24
CA PHE A 474 14.44 -14.56 -11.13
C PHE A 474 14.07 -15.97 -11.58
N VAL A 475 14.36 -16.95 -10.72
CA VAL A 475 13.91 -18.34 -10.88
C VAL A 475 13.55 -18.97 -9.54
N THR A 476 12.41 -19.65 -9.51
CA THR A 476 12.06 -20.53 -8.40
C THR A 476 12.55 -21.93 -8.70
N LEU A 477 13.45 -22.43 -7.86
CA LEU A 477 13.87 -23.83 -7.91
C LEU A 477 12.91 -24.68 -7.07
N GLU A 478 12.45 -25.78 -7.68
CA GLU A 478 11.51 -26.73 -7.09
C GLU A 478 12.24 -27.98 -6.57
N GLU A 479 11.53 -28.83 -5.83
CA GLU A 479 12.01 -30.16 -5.42
C GLU A 479 13.31 -30.14 -4.60
N GLY A 480 13.57 -29.05 -3.87
CA GLY A 480 14.79 -28.89 -3.06
C GLY A 480 16.06 -28.61 -3.86
N LYS A 481 15.96 -28.32 -5.17
CA LYS A 481 17.13 -28.06 -6.03
C LYS A 481 17.95 -26.82 -5.65
N GLY A 482 17.41 -25.96 -4.79
CA GLY A 482 18.20 -24.87 -4.18
C GLY A 482 19.37 -25.38 -3.35
N ASP A 483 19.26 -26.59 -2.76
CA ASP A 483 20.32 -27.21 -1.97
C ASP A 483 21.53 -27.64 -2.84
N LEU A 484 21.42 -27.58 -4.18
CA LEU A 484 22.54 -27.80 -5.10
C LEU A 484 23.45 -26.58 -5.26
N GLU A 485 23.03 -25.40 -4.78
CA GLU A 485 23.79 -24.14 -4.78
C GLU A 485 24.23 -23.64 -6.19
N GLU A 486 23.60 -24.14 -7.27
CA GLU A 486 23.93 -23.78 -8.65
C GLU A 486 23.54 -22.35 -9.05
N TYR A 487 22.62 -21.71 -8.32
CA TYR A 487 22.06 -20.39 -8.63
C TYR A 487 22.36 -19.33 -7.55
N GLY A 488 23.33 -19.60 -6.67
CA GLY A 488 23.71 -18.70 -5.58
C GLY A 488 22.77 -18.77 -4.37
N GLU A 489 22.64 -17.65 -3.67
CA GLU A 489 21.87 -17.54 -2.42
C GLU A 489 20.35 -17.54 -2.66
N ASP A 490 19.62 -18.26 -1.81
CA ASP A 490 18.16 -18.16 -1.73
C ASP A 490 17.75 -16.77 -1.22
N LEU A 491 16.95 -16.08 -2.01
CA LEU A 491 16.46 -14.72 -1.73
C LEU A 491 15.30 -14.71 -0.72
N LEU A 492 14.79 -15.88 -0.32
CA LEU A 492 13.81 -15.99 0.76
C LEU A 492 14.52 -15.94 2.12
N HIS A 493 14.24 -14.92 2.91
CA HIS A 493 14.77 -14.79 4.27
C HIS A 493 13.71 -15.16 5.30
N THR A 494 14.09 -15.83 6.38
CA THR A 494 13.20 -16.01 7.53
C THR A 494 12.79 -14.64 8.05
N VAL A 495 11.49 -14.38 8.11
CA VAL A 495 10.88 -13.14 8.61
C VAL A 495 10.06 -13.39 9.87
N PHE A 496 9.60 -14.62 10.08
CA PHE A 496 8.86 -15.04 11.26
C PHE A 496 9.31 -16.42 11.71
N TYR A 497 9.50 -16.60 13.02
CA TYR A 497 9.88 -17.89 13.61
C TYR A 497 9.28 -18.02 15.01
N ASN A 498 8.46 -19.06 15.22
CA ASN A 498 7.91 -19.42 16.54
C ASN A 498 7.23 -18.27 17.29
N GLY A 499 6.41 -17.46 16.61
CA GLY A 499 5.72 -16.32 17.21
C GLY A 499 6.47 -14.99 17.12
N GLU A 500 7.74 -14.99 16.74
CA GLU A 500 8.56 -13.80 16.73
C GLU A 500 8.87 -13.33 15.31
N ILE A 501 8.91 -12.00 15.13
CA ILE A 501 9.36 -11.38 13.88
C ILE A 501 10.87 -11.23 13.96
N VAL A 502 11.59 -11.92 13.08
CA VAL A 502 13.06 -11.97 13.10
C VAL A 502 13.72 -11.00 12.12
N LYS A 503 12.95 -10.47 11.15
CA LYS A 503 13.42 -9.49 10.18
C LYS A 503 12.29 -8.53 9.82
N THR A 504 12.60 -7.23 9.80
CA THR A 504 11.69 -6.16 9.41
C THR A 504 12.32 -5.26 8.36
N TYR A 505 11.49 -4.60 7.55
CA TYR A 505 11.88 -3.60 6.57
C TYR A 505 11.26 -2.25 6.94
N THR A 506 12.04 -1.18 6.79
CA THR A 506 11.48 0.18 6.87
C THR A 506 10.71 0.49 5.60
N PHE A 507 9.80 1.46 5.64
CA PHE A 507 9.05 1.84 4.44
C PHE A 507 9.95 2.50 3.38
N ASP A 508 11.07 3.09 3.79
CA ASP A 508 12.08 3.60 2.88
C ASP A 508 12.78 2.46 2.11
N ASP A 509 13.15 1.36 2.80
CA ASP A 509 13.70 0.16 2.14
C ASP A 509 12.72 -0.41 1.11
N VAL A 510 11.43 -0.46 1.46
CA VAL A 510 10.36 -0.93 0.57
C VAL A 510 10.25 -0.05 -0.68
N ARG A 511 10.28 1.27 -0.53
CA ARG A 511 10.27 2.23 -1.66
C ARG A 511 11.52 2.08 -2.54
N ASP A 512 12.68 1.95 -1.92
CA ASP A 512 13.95 1.79 -2.64
C ASP A 512 14.02 0.49 -3.45
N ASN A 513 13.46 -0.59 -2.92
CA ASN A 513 13.34 -1.87 -3.62
C ASN A 513 12.35 -1.81 -4.79
N ALA A 514 11.26 -1.04 -4.65
CA ALA A 514 10.16 -0.96 -5.61
C ALA A 514 10.36 0.09 -6.73
N LYS A 515 11.38 0.95 -6.62
CA LYS A 515 11.62 2.03 -7.58
C LYS A 515 11.71 1.52 -9.02
N LEU A 516 11.31 2.37 -9.97
CA LEU A 516 11.55 2.10 -11.39
C LEU A 516 13.05 2.16 -11.63
N LYS A 517 13.62 1.11 -12.22
CA LYS A 517 15.03 1.05 -12.57
C LYS A 517 15.27 1.75 -13.91
N GLU A 518 16.50 2.21 -14.13
CA GLU A 518 16.89 2.89 -15.38
C GLU A 518 16.61 2.02 -16.63
N GLY A 519 16.98 0.73 -16.59
CA GLY A 519 16.66 -0.20 -17.67
C GLY A 519 15.16 -0.38 -17.94
N GLU A 520 14.29 -0.29 -16.92
CA GLU A 520 12.84 -0.30 -17.14
C GLU A 520 12.36 0.99 -17.82
N LEU A 521 12.99 2.13 -17.55
CA LEU A 521 12.66 3.39 -18.20
C LEU A 521 13.11 3.42 -19.66
N GLU A 522 14.28 2.85 -19.96
CA GLU A 522 14.78 2.68 -21.33
C GLU A 522 13.87 1.78 -22.15
N GLU A 523 13.47 0.63 -21.61
CA GLU A 523 12.51 -0.29 -22.25
C GLU A 523 11.15 0.36 -22.52
N LEU A 524 10.72 1.33 -21.71
CA LEU A 524 9.45 2.03 -21.92
C LEU A 524 9.50 3.05 -23.07
N LEU A 525 10.68 3.59 -23.39
CA LEU A 525 10.89 4.60 -24.44
C LEU A 525 11.14 3.98 -25.82
N HIS A 526 11.53 2.71 -25.86
CA HIS A 526 11.72 1.91 -27.08
C HIS A 526 10.46 1.09 -27.40
#